data_AF-A0A7S2U9P4-F1
#
_entry.id   AF-A0A7S2U9P4-F1
#
_cell.length_a   1.000
_cell.length_b   1.000
_cell.length_c   1.000
_cell.angle_alpha   90.00
_cell.angle_beta   90.00
_cell.angle_gamma   90.00
#
_symmetry.space_group_name_H-M   'P 1'
#
loop_
_entity.id
_entity.type
_entity.pdbx_description
1 polymer ?
#
loop_
_entity_poly.entity_id
_entity_poly.type
_entity_poly.pdbx_seq_one_letter_code
_entity_poly.pdbx_strand_id
1 'polypeptide(L)'
;MKNASDVFEIPHVPGLTDIDTGNPHVPPMLVINATLPADEPSLFGPSTTDGPSYIIVMYFVLAKHTLEQLKDLEHASPAVRLLVEWCRRSETDDTFRGRFKCMGVVEDIEKTKIPSFIQGYNGKPALVQKSGKYRRYGNYAEAWVNIHGWSFACKKGLAALRPKFPDFILNTGFTIEARDDEELPEVLLAGVRVIHLDPTQAKAIPTTTVMGQQNLPYQPQLRERADTY
;
A
#
# COMPACT_ATOMS: atom_id res chain seq x y z
N MET A 1 -3.48 -12.17 5.45
CA MET A 1 -4.29 -11.10 6.07
C MET A 1 -5.27 -10.57 5.05
N LYS A 2 -6.56 -10.42 5.37
CA LYS A 2 -7.55 -9.88 4.40
C LYS A 2 -7.57 -8.35 4.43
N ASN A 3 -7.57 -7.75 5.62
CA ASN A 3 -7.46 -6.30 5.82
C ASN A 3 -6.46 -5.97 6.93
N ALA A 4 -5.86 -4.77 6.91
CA ALA A 4 -4.92 -4.33 7.94
C ALA A 4 -5.55 -4.36 9.35
N SER A 5 -6.83 -3.94 9.46
CA SER A 5 -7.56 -3.92 10.73
C SER A 5 -7.87 -5.30 11.31
N ASP A 6 -7.72 -6.39 10.54
CA ASP A 6 -7.93 -7.75 11.06
C ASP A 6 -6.81 -8.17 12.03
N VAL A 7 -5.66 -7.49 11.97
CA VAL A 7 -4.42 -7.87 12.66
C VAL A 7 -3.84 -6.70 13.45
N PHE A 8 -3.94 -5.48 12.90
CA PHE A 8 -3.35 -4.28 13.48
C PHE A 8 -4.44 -3.35 13.99
N GLU A 9 -4.15 -2.69 15.11
CA GLU A 9 -4.91 -1.52 15.51
C GLU A 9 -4.61 -0.40 14.51
N ILE A 10 -5.66 0.18 13.93
CA ILE A 10 -5.52 1.29 13.00
C ILE A 10 -5.14 2.54 13.79
N PRO A 11 -4.07 3.27 13.41
CA PRO A 11 -3.62 4.43 14.15
C PRO A 11 -4.73 5.47 14.32
N HIS A 12 -4.87 5.97 15.55
CA HIS A 12 -5.75 7.06 15.89
C HIS A 12 -4.92 8.23 16.43
N VAL A 13 -4.78 9.27 15.61
CA VAL A 13 -4.09 10.52 15.93
C VAL A 13 -5.09 11.66 15.83
N PRO A 14 -5.57 12.21 16.96
CA PRO A 14 -6.53 13.31 16.98
C PRO A 14 -6.04 14.53 16.18
N GLY A 15 -6.96 15.13 15.42
CA GLY A 15 -6.69 16.23 14.51
C GLY A 15 -6.04 15.81 13.17
N LEU A 16 -5.77 14.53 12.97
CA LEU A 16 -5.11 14.02 11.77
C LEU A 16 -5.86 12.86 11.12
N THR A 17 -6.25 11.85 11.90
CA THR A 17 -6.94 10.64 11.40
C THR A 17 -8.46 10.65 11.66
N ASP A 18 -8.97 11.68 12.33
CA ASP A 18 -10.37 11.91 12.69
C ASP A 18 -10.90 13.24 12.16
N ILE A 19 -10.10 13.95 11.35
CA ILE A 19 -10.49 15.23 10.76
C ILE A 19 -11.60 15.03 9.71
N ASP A 20 -12.57 15.96 9.73
CA ASP A 20 -13.54 16.08 8.65
C ASP A 20 -12.85 16.61 7.39
N THR A 21 -12.82 15.77 6.35
CA THR A 21 -12.20 16.10 5.06
C THR A 21 -13.08 17.03 4.22
N GLY A 22 -14.35 17.23 4.61
CA GLY A 22 -15.34 17.96 3.82
C GLY A 22 -15.80 17.19 2.57
N ASN A 23 -15.39 15.92 2.41
CA ASN A 23 -15.72 15.10 1.27
C ASN A 23 -16.18 13.69 1.71
N PRO A 24 -17.37 13.22 1.29
CA PRO A 24 -17.89 11.91 1.71
C PRO A 24 -17.16 10.72 1.09
N HIS A 25 -16.24 10.97 0.15
CA HIS A 25 -15.51 9.94 -0.57
C HIS A 25 -14.09 9.73 -0.11
N VAL A 26 -13.41 10.78 0.33
CA VAL A 26 -12.00 10.75 0.68
C VAL A 26 -11.83 10.76 2.19
N PRO A 27 -11.43 9.63 2.81
CA PRO A 27 -11.13 9.60 4.24
C PRO A 27 -9.79 10.30 4.55
N PRO A 28 -9.54 10.69 5.81
CA PRO A 28 -8.32 11.42 6.18
C PRO A 28 -7.04 10.59 6.09
N MET A 29 -7.16 9.26 6.07
CA MET A 29 -6.03 8.34 6.01
C MET A 29 -6.16 7.33 4.86
N LEU A 30 -5.06 7.09 4.16
CA LEU A 30 -4.88 6.02 3.19
C LEU A 30 -3.89 5.00 3.75
N VAL A 31 -4.32 3.75 3.85
CA VAL A 31 -3.48 2.60 4.18
C VAL A 31 -3.11 1.91 2.88
N ILE A 32 -1.81 1.75 2.62
CA ILE A 32 -1.32 0.94 1.50
C ILE A 32 -0.75 -0.35 2.06
N ASN A 33 -1.33 -1.47 1.63
CA ASN A 33 -0.96 -2.82 2.05
C ASN A 33 -0.30 -3.55 0.89
N ALA A 34 1.04 -3.63 0.92
CA ALA A 34 1.82 -4.30 -0.10
C ALA A 34 2.18 -5.73 0.35
N THR A 35 1.74 -6.71 -0.43
CA THR A 35 1.99 -8.14 -0.19
C THR A 35 3.04 -8.63 -1.17
N LEU A 36 4.21 -8.99 -0.65
CA LEU A 36 5.35 -9.53 -1.39
C LEU A 36 5.44 -11.07 -1.20
N PRO A 37 5.49 -11.87 -2.27
CA PRO A 37 5.73 -13.30 -2.17
C PRO A 37 7.02 -13.64 -1.39
N ALA A 38 6.91 -14.54 -0.42
CA ALA A 38 8.06 -15.08 0.31
C ALA A 38 8.74 -16.22 -0.46
N ASP A 39 7.98 -16.95 -1.28
CA ASP A 39 8.51 -18.02 -2.10
C ASP A 39 9.07 -17.51 -3.44
N GLU A 40 10.03 -18.25 -3.99
CA GLU A 40 10.53 -17.99 -5.32
C GLU A 40 9.46 -18.37 -6.37
N PRO A 41 9.21 -17.54 -7.41
CA PRO A 41 8.20 -17.88 -8.39
C PRO A 41 8.63 -19.09 -9.22
N SER A 42 7.68 -20.01 -9.47
CA SER A 42 7.88 -21.18 -10.32
C SER A 42 7.39 -20.94 -11.75
N LEU A 43 8.13 -21.43 -12.75
CA LEU A 43 7.73 -21.41 -14.17
C LEU A 43 6.65 -22.46 -14.49
N PHE A 44 6.67 -23.58 -13.79
CA PHE A 44 5.79 -24.74 -14.03
C PHE A 44 4.76 -24.93 -12.92
N GLY A 45 4.76 -24.07 -11.91
CA GLY A 45 3.80 -24.07 -10.82
C GLY A 45 2.49 -23.39 -11.22
N PRO A 46 1.40 -23.63 -10.46
CA PRO A 46 0.17 -22.89 -10.65
C PRO A 46 0.41 -21.40 -10.41
N SER A 47 -0.20 -20.55 -11.25
CA SER A 47 -0.24 -19.11 -10.98
C SER A 47 -1.17 -18.86 -9.80
N THR A 48 -0.63 -18.74 -8.60
CA THR A 48 -1.40 -18.39 -7.40
C THR A 48 -1.40 -16.88 -7.18
N THR A 49 -2.49 -16.37 -6.62
CA THR A 49 -2.62 -14.99 -6.12
C THR A 49 -2.51 -14.93 -4.58
N ASP A 50 -2.16 -16.06 -3.96
CA ASP A 50 -2.05 -16.25 -2.53
C ASP A 50 -0.86 -17.18 -2.23
N GLY A 51 -0.34 -17.08 -1.00
CA GLY A 51 0.79 -17.86 -0.52
C GLY A 51 1.57 -17.16 0.62
N PRO A 52 2.61 -17.81 1.15
CA PRO A 52 3.54 -17.21 2.10
C PRO A 52 4.03 -15.85 1.60
N SER A 53 3.95 -14.84 2.47
CA SER A 53 4.17 -13.45 2.08
C SER A 53 4.81 -12.63 3.19
N TYR A 54 5.62 -11.66 2.77
CA TYR A 54 5.92 -10.49 3.58
C TYR A 54 4.87 -9.42 3.31
N ILE A 55 4.45 -8.71 4.35
CA ILE A 55 3.45 -7.66 4.26
C ILE A 55 4.09 -6.36 4.75
N ILE A 56 3.96 -5.31 3.94
CA ILE A 56 4.39 -3.96 4.28
C ILE A 56 3.13 -3.10 4.35
N VAL A 57 2.80 -2.63 5.55
CA VAL A 57 1.67 -1.73 5.78
C VAL A 57 2.20 -0.31 5.93
N MET A 58 1.73 0.60 5.09
CA MET A 58 2.13 2.01 5.07
C MET A 58 0.90 2.87 5.33
N TYR A 59 1.04 3.85 6.24
CA TYR A 59 -0.03 4.76 6.62
C TYR A 59 0.29 6.16 6.09
N PHE A 60 -0.66 6.76 5.39
CA PHE A 60 -0.54 8.11 4.83
C PHE A 60 -1.73 8.95 5.27
N VAL A 61 -1.47 10.21 5.59
CA VAL A 61 -2.49 11.17 5.99
C VAL A 61 -2.55 12.28 4.95
N LEU A 62 -3.73 12.86 4.76
CA LEU A 62 -3.90 13.94 3.78
C LEU A 62 -3.02 15.15 4.14
N ALA A 63 -2.38 15.72 3.11
CA ALA A 63 -1.68 16.99 3.27
C ALA A 63 -2.69 18.13 3.46
N LYS A 64 -2.29 19.18 4.19
CA LYS A 64 -3.14 20.35 4.47
C LYS A 64 -3.74 20.97 3.21
N HIS A 65 -2.93 21.15 2.16
CA HIS A 65 -3.39 21.72 0.89
C HIS A 65 -4.38 20.82 0.14
N THR A 66 -4.33 19.50 0.35
CA THR A 66 -5.33 18.57 -0.19
C THR A 66 -6.64 18.71 0.56
N LEU A 67 -6.61 18.79 1.90
CA LEU A 67 -7.80 19.03 2.72
C LEU A 67 -8.51 20.35 2.38
N GLU A 68 -7.75 21.40 2.09
CA GLU A 68 -8.29 22.69 1.65
C GLU A 68 -9.01 22.56 0.30
N GLN A 69 -8.40 21.87 -0.67
CA GLN A 69 -9.02 21.63 -1.99
C GLN A 69 -10.24 20.71 -1.93
N LEU A 70 -10.29 19.73 -1.02
CA LEU A 70 -11.45 18.84 -0.88
C LEU A 70 -12.73 19.58 -0.47
N LYS A 71 -12.60 20.76 0.15
CA LYS A 71 -13.73 21.62 0.57
C LYS A 71 -14.27 22.49 -0.57
N ASP A 72 -13.50 22.66 -1.65
CA ASP A 72 -13.86 23.44 -2.84
C ASP A 72 -13.42 22.68 -4.11
N LEU A 73 -14.17 21.63 -4.45
CA LEU A 73 -13.85 20.79 -5.59
C LEU A 73 -13.98 21.48 -6.95
N GLU A 74 -14.76 22.56 -7.04
CA GLU A 74 -14.92 23.33 -8.26
C GLU A 74 -13.57 23.94 -8.68
N HIS A 75 -12.82 24.49 -7.71
CA HIS A 75 -11.51 25.11 -7.93
C HIS A 75 -10.33 24.19 -7.61
N ALA A 76 -10.57 22.96 -7.20
CA ALA A 76 -9.52 21.98 -6.92
C ALA A 76 -8.69 21.64 -8.16
N SER A 77 -7.44 21.20 -7.94
CA SER A 77 -6.59 20.70 -9.02
C SER A 77 -7.17 19.43 -9.67
N PRO A 78 -6.81 19.15 -10.94
CA PRO A 78 -7.13 17.89 -11.61
C PRO A 78 -6.83 16.65 -10.76
N ALA A 79 -5.66 16.63 -10.12
CA ALA A 79 -5.22 15.54 -9.25
C ALA A 79 -6.15 15.29 -8.04
N VAL A 80 -6.64 16.35 -7.39
CA VAL A 80 -7.56 16.20 -6.24
C VAL A 80 -8.92 15.71 -6.70
N ARG A 81 -9.42 16.20 -7.83
CA ARG A 81 -10.66 15.68 -8.43
C ARG A 81 -10.52 14.21 -8.82
N LEU A 82 -9.39 13.83 -9.41
CA LEU A 82 -9.07 12.44 -9.74
C LEU A 82 -8.98 11.55 -8.49
N LEU A 83 -8.40 12.05 -7.39
CA LEU A 83 -8.39 11.35 -6.10
C LEU A 83 -9.81 11.09 -5.60
N VAL A 84 -10.68 12.10 -5.62
CA VAL A 84 -12.09 11.95 -5.20
C VAL A 84 -12.79 10.88 -6.03
N GLU A 85 -12.66 10.92 -7.35
CA GLU A 85 -13.28 9.94 -8.24
C GLU A 85 -12.71 8.53 -8.07
N TRP A 86 -11.41 8.42 -7.88
CA TRP A 86 -10.76 7.15 -7.58
C TRP A 86 -11.27 6.57 -6.25
N CYS A 87 -11.33 7.37 -5.18
CA CYS A 87 -11.87 6.92 -3.89
C CYS A 87 -13.35 6.55 -3.96
N ARG A 88 -14.14 7.26 -4.78
CA ARG A 88 -15.58 7.02 -4.97
C ARG A 88 -15.85 5.72 -5.72
N ARG A 89 -15.06 5.41 -6.75
CA ARG A 89 -15.36 4.32 -7.71
C ARG A 89 -14.58 3.04 -7.46
N SER A 90 -13.37 3.11 -6.90
CA SER A 90 -12.43 1.97 -6.90
C SER A 90 -12.94 0.71 -6.18
N GLU A 91 -13.86 0.83 -5.22
CA GLU A 91 -14.40 -0.34 -4.53
C GLU A 91 -15.28 -1.21 -5.45
N THR A 92 -15.96 -0.61 -6.43
CA THR A 92 -16.93 -1.30 -7.31
C THR A 92 -16.60 -1.25 -8.80
N ASP A 93 -15.64 -0.41 -9.20
CA ASP A 93 -15.23 -0.22 -10.59
C ASP A 93 -13.76 -0.62 -10.77
N ASP A 94 -13.55 -1.79 -11.37
CA ASP A 94 -12.24 -2.36 -11.67
C ASP A 94 -11.40 -1.48 -12.59
N THR A 95 -12.04 -0.70 -13.47
CA THR A 95 -11.35 0.17 -14.42
C THR A 95 -10.71 1.37 -13.73
N PHE A 96 -11.40 1.93 -12.71
CA PHE A 96 -10.89 3.01 -11.86
C PHE A 96 -9.91 2.47 -10.82
N ARG A 97 -10.22 1.35 -10.19
CA ARG A 97 -9.30 0.71 -9.23
C ARG A 97 -7.96 0.41 -9.88
N GLY A 98 -7.98 -0.09 -11.11
CA GLY A 98 -6.78 -0.44 -11.86
C GLY A 98 -5.93 0.75 -12.33
N ARG A 99 -6.32 1.99 -12.05
CA ARG A 99 -5.51 3.20 -12.27
C ARG A 99 -4.43 3.40 -11.21
N PHE A 100 -4.47 2.67 -10.09
CA PHE A 100 -3.45 2.80 -9.05
C PHE A 100 -2.08 2.32 -9.57
N LYS A 101 -1.06 3.16 -9.47
CA LYS A 101 0.33 2.90 -9.87
C LYS A 101 1.23 2.93 -8.65
N CYS A 102 2.24 2.07 -8.64
CA CYS A 102 3.35 2.13 -7.70
C CYS A 102 4.69 2.24 -8.44
N MET A 103 5.66 2.91 -7.83
CA MET A 103 7.01 3.13 -8.32
C MET A 103 8.00 2.86 -7.19
N GLY A 104 9.10 2.19 -7.48
CA GLY A 104 10.20 1.98 -6.55
C GLY A 104 11.50 2.54 -7.12
N VAL A 105 12.18 3.40 -6.36
CA VAL A 105 13.49 3.95 -6.68
C VAL A 105 14.46 3.55 -5.58
N VAL A 106 15.40 2.67 -5.89
CA VAL A 106 16.58 2.42 -5.05
C VAL A 106 17.56 3.58 -5.29
N GLU A 107 17.93 4.27 -4.22
CA GLU A 107 18.96 5.32 -4.26
C GLU A 107 20.32 4.73 -4.62
N ASP A 108 21.12 5.49 -5.38
CA ASP A 108 22.46 5.10 -5.82
C ASP A 108 22.51 3.67 -6.41
N ILE A 109 21.49 3.30 -7.19
CA ILE A 109 21.33 1.93 -7.69
C ILE A 109 22.57 1.44 -8.47
N GLU A 110 23.27 2.35 -9.15
CA GLU A 110 24.51 2.08 -9.88
C GLU A 110 25.68 1.66 -8.97
N LYS A 111 25.64 2.01 -7.68
CA LYS A 111 26.62 1.58 -6.68
C LYS A 111 26.26 0.22 -6.08
N THR A 112 25.05 -0.28 -6.33
CA THR A 112 24.63 -1.60 -5.87
C THR A 112 25.19 -2.70 -6.78
N LYS A 113 25.26 -3.94 -6.26
CA LYS A 113 25.65 -5.13 -7.06
C LYS A 113 24.46 -5.73 -7.81
N ILE A 114 23.41 -4.95 -8.07
CA ILE A 114 22.20 -5.41 -8.77
C ILE A 114 22.51 -5.53 -10.28
N PRO A 115 22.08 -6.61 -10.95
CA PRO A 115 22.23 -6.74 -12.40
C PRO A 115 21.62 -5.57 -13.19
N SER A 116 22.32 -5.11 -14.25
CA SER A 116 21.92 -3.94 -15.06
C SER A 116 20.51 -4.02 -15.65
N PHE A 117 20.05 -5.22 -16.02
CA PHE A 117 18.69 -5.41 -16.53
C PHE A 117 17.62 -5.07 -15.48
N ILE A 118 17.90 -5.27 -14.18
CA ILE A 118 17.02 -4.88 -13.07
C ILE A 118 17.15 -3.38 -12.82
N GLN A 119 18.37 -2.82 -12.92
CA GLN A 119 18.59 -1.37 -12.77
C GLN A 119 17.77 -0.57 -13.80
N GLY A 120 17.61 -1.09 -15.02
CA GLY A 120 16.75 -0.49 -16.04
C GLY A 120 15.26 -0.41 -15.69
N TYR A 121 14.81 -1.02 -14.58
CA TYR A 121 13.45 -0.88 -14.06
C TYR A 121 13.32 0.10 -12.88
N ASN A 122 14.43 0.66 -12.39
CA ASN A 122 14.41 1.61 -11.29
C ASN A 122 13.56 2.84 -11.64
N GLY A 123 12.57 3.15 -10.81
CA GLY A 123 11.65 4.26 -11.03
C GLY A 123 10.60 4.04 -12.12
N LYS A 124 10.55 2.88 -12.79
CA LYS A 124 9.48 2.61 -13.76
C LYS A 124 8.15 2.35 -13.02
N PRO A 125 7.06 3.03 -13.39
CA PRO A 125 5.77 2.79 -12.78
C PRO A 125 5.22 1.42 -13.17
N ALA A 126 4.56 0.76 -12.21
CA ALA A 126 3.81 -0.47 -12.41
C ALA A 126 2.34 -0.23 -12.03
N LEU A 127 1.42 -0.56 -12.95
CA LEU A 127 -0.01 -0.52 -12.68
C LEU A 127 -0.43 -1.72 -11.82
N VAL A 128 -1.16 -1.45 -10.74
CA VAL A 128 -1.68 -2.44 -9.80
C VAL A 128 -3.06 -2.94 -10.27
N GLN A 129 -3.23 -3.15 -11.58
CA GLN A 129 -4.54 -3.35 -12.23
C GLN A 129 -5.39 -4.44 -11.55
N LYS A 130 -5.12 -5.71 -11.88
CA LYS A 130 -5.87 -6.87 -11.36
C LYS A 130 -5.30 -7.39 -10.05
N SER A 131 -4.12 -6.92 -9.67
CA SER A 131 -3.43 -7.24 -8.42
C SER A 131 -3.85 -6.35 -7.26
N GLY A 132 -4.71 -5.36 -7.51
CA GLY A 132 -5.16 -4.40 -6.52
C GLY A 132 -6.56 -4.69 -5.97
N LYS A 133 -6.73 -4.38 -4.69
CA LYS A 133 -8.05 -4.19 -4.08
C LYS A 133 -8.12 -2.78 -3.53
N TYR A 134 -9.33 -2.29 -3.33
CA TYR A 134 -9.58 -1.03 -2.65
C TYR A 134 -10.85 -1.17 -1.81
N ARG A 135 -10.84 -0.59 -0.63
CA ARG A 135 -12.00 -0.57 0.25
C ARG A 135 -11.95 0.65 1.14
N ARG A 136 -13.11 1.28 1.34
CA ARG A 136 -13.25 2.40 2.24
C ARG A 136 -13.90 1.96 3.56
N TYR A 137 -13.41 2.53 4.65
CA TYR A 137 -13.91 2.36 6.00
C TYR A 137 -14.35 3.72 6.56
N GLY A 138 -14.61 3.80 7.87
CA GLY A 138 -15.07 5.05 8.50
C GLY A 138 -14.06 6.19 8.32
N ASN A 139 -12.86 6.03 8.86
CA ASN A 139 -11.84 7.08 8.90
C ASN A 139 -10.59 6.78 8.05
N TYR A 140 -10.60 5.70 7.27
CA TYR A 140 -9.50 5.36 6.36
C TYR A 140 -10.00 4.62 5.12
N ALA A 141 -9.18 4.59 4.08
CA ALA A 141 -9.31 3.65 2.98
C ALA A 141 -8.07 2.75 2.94
N GLU A 142 -8.23 1.52 2.48
CA GLU A 142 -7.12 0.60 2.24
C GLU A 142 -7.01 0.29 0.76
N ALA A 143 -5.80 0.42 0.22
CA ALA A 143 -5.41 0.03 -1.13
C ALA A 143 -4.39 -1.10 -1.04
N TRP A 144 -4.69 -2.22 -1.68
CA TRP A 144 -3.81 -3.38 -1.65
C TRP A 144 -2.96 -3.44 -2.91
N VAL A 145 -1.71 -3.86 -2.76
CA VAL A 145 -0.78 -4.18 -3.84
C VAL A 145 -0.37 -5.63 -3.69
N ASN A 146 -1.04 -6.54 -4.40
CA ASN A 146 -0.74 -7.97 -4.33
C ASN A 146 0.24 -8.41 -5.42
N ILE A 147 1.52 -8.53 -5.05
CA ILE A 147 2.60 -8.87 -6.00
C ILE A 147 2.51 -10.32 -6.48
N HIS A 148 1.75 -11.20 -5.82
CA HIS A 148 1.50 -12.56 -6.35
C HIS A 148 0.89 -12.54 -7.75
N GLY A 149 0.00 -11.57 -8.01
CA GLY A 149 -0.66 -11.37 -9.30
C GLY A 149 0.18 -10.67 -10.37
N TRP A 150 1.45 -10.35 -10.08
CA TRP A 150 2.33 -9.67 -11.02
C TRP A 150 3.02 -10.66 -11.97
N SER A 151 3.65 -10.13 -13.02
CA SER A 151 4.35 -10.94 -14.02
C SER A 151 5.46 -11.80 -13.39
N PHE A 152 5.72 -12.96 -13.99
CA PHE A 152 6.81 -13.84 -13.56
C PHE A 152 8.15 -13.10 -13.48
N ALA A 153 8.47 -12.28 -14.48
CA ALA A 153 9.70 -11.50 -14.52
C ALA A 153 9.83 -10.55 -13.32
N CYS A 154 8.73 -9.87 -12.93
CA CYS A 154 8.77 -8.97 -11.78
C CYS A 154 8.91 -9.73 -10.47
N LYS A 155 8.15 -10.83 -10.29
CA LYS A 155 8.29 -11.69 -9.11
C LYS A 155 9.71 -12.26 -8.98
N LYS A 156 10.31 -12.68 -10.10
CA LYS A 156 11.67 -13.24 -10.13
C LYS A 156 12.71 -12.18 -9.79
N GLY A 157 12.56 -10.97 -10.32
CA GLY A 157 13.40 -9.82 -9.98
C GLY A 157 13.34 -9.49 -8.49
N LEU A 158 12.13 -9.36 -7.93
CA LEU A 158 11.95 -9.07 -6.51
C LEU A 158 12.49 -10.19 -5.60
N ALA A 159 12.28 -11.46 -5.95
CA ALA A 159 12.86 -12.59 -5.22
C ALA A 159 14.39 -12.55 -5.23
N ALA A 160 15.01 -12.22 -6.38
CA ALA A 160 16.46 -12.09 -6.49
C ALA A 160 17.03 -10.88 -5.72
N LEU A 161 16.26 -9.79 -5.62
CA LEU A 161 16.64 -8.59 -4.89
C LEU A 161 16.42 -8.71 -3.38
N ARG A 162 15.49 -9.56 -2.93
CA ARG A 162 15.07 -9.63 -1.53
C ARG A 162 16.23 -9.76 -0.52
N PRO A 163 17.27 -10.61 -0.74
CA PRO A 163 18.41 -10.68 0.18
C PRO A 163 19.25 -9.38 0.25
N LYS A 164 19.03 -8.43 -0.67
CA LYS A 164 19.70 -7.13 -0.74
C LYS A 164 18.86 -5.98 -0.20
N PHE A 165 17.60 -6.21 0.16
CA PHE A 165 16.74 -5.17 0.74
C PHE A 165 17.36 -4.48 1.97
N PRO A 166 18.10 -5.17 2.86
CA PRO A 166 18.79 -4.52 3.97
C PRO A 166 19.85 -3.51 3.53
N ASP A 167 20.39 -3.63 2.31
CA ASP A 167 21.39 -2.71 1.77
C ASP A 167 20.75 -1.48 1.09
N PHE A 168 19.43 -1.46 0.91
CA PHE A 168 18.75 -0.44 0.10
C PHE A 168 18.19 0.71 0.93
N ILE A 169 18.24 1.89 0.32
CA ILE A 169 17.33 2.99 0.59
C ILE A 169 16.33 3.01 -0.57
N LEU A 170 15.10 2.60 -0.29
CA LEU A 170 14.03 2.45 -1.28
C LEU A 170 13.01 3.58 -1.11
N ASN A 171 12.93 4.48 -2.09
CA ASN A 171 11.83 5.42 -2.20
C ASN A 171 10.68 4.75 -2.95
N THR A 172 9.53 4.62 -2.30
CA THR A 172 8.30 4.10 -2.91
C THR A 172 7.33 5.24 -3.12
N GLY A 173 6.82 5.38 -4.34
CA GLY A 173 5.80 6.35 -4.71
C GLY A 173 4.54 5.69 -5.25
N PHE A 174 3.40 6.33 -5.03
CA PHE A 174 2.10 5.89 -5.51
C PHE A 174 1.39 7.04 -6.21
N THR A 175 0.68 6.73 -7.28
CA THR A 175 -0.13 7.71 -8.04
C THR A 175 -1.40 7.05 -8.57
N ILE A 176 -2.33 7.88 -9.05
CA ILE A 176 -3.52 7.45 -9.76
C ILE A 176 -3.34 7.86 -11.22
N GLU A 177 -3.47 6.90 -12.12
CA GLU A 177 -3.36 7.11 -13.55
C GLU A 177 -4.45 8.05 -14.07
N ALA A 178 -4.03 9.19 -14.61
CA ALA A 178 -4.88 10.02 -15.45
C ALA A 178 -4.98 9.37 -16.84
N ARG A 179 -6.19 9.37 -17.41
CA ARG A 179 -6.49 8.81 -18.74
C ARG A 179 -7.09 9.82 -19.70
N ASP A 180 -7.60 10.94 -19.17
CA ASP A 180 -8.16 12.03 -19.94
C ASP A 180 -7.37 13.33 -19.68
N ASP A 181 -7.38 14.28 -20.63
CA ASP A 181 -6.58 15.51 -20.55
C ASP A 181 -7.00 16.39 -19.36
N GLU A 182 -8.27 16.35 -18.98
CA GLU A 182 -8.83 17.08 -17.82
C GLU A 182 -8.40 16.49 -16.48
N GLU A 183 -7.92 15.24 -16.48
CA GLU A 183 -7.36 14.56 -15.31
C GLU A 183 -5.85 14.84 -15.14
N LEU A 184 -5.20 15.38 -16.18
CA LEU A 184 -3.77 15.69 -16.17
C LEU A 184 -3.46 17.04 -15.49
N PRO A 185 -2.28 17.18 -14.86
CA PRO A 185 -1.27 16.13 -14.66
C PRO A 185 -1.64 15.15 -13.53
N GLU A 186 -1.29 13.87 -13.69
CA GLU A 186 -1.21 12.94 -12.55
C GLU A 186 -0.04 13.35 -11.64
N VAL A 187 -0.21 13.26 -10.31
CA VAL A 187 0.79 13.68 -9.33
C VAL A 187 1.02 12.58 -8.28
N LEU A 188 2.07 12.71 -7.48
CA LEU A 188 2.32 11.77 -6.38
C LEU A 188 1.19 11.83 -5.35
N LEU A 189 0.48 10.73 -5.18
CA LEU A 189 -0.56 10.56 -4.17
C LEU A 189 0.04 10.30 -2.78
N ALA A 190 1.03 9.41 -2.73
CA ALA A 190 1.70 9.00 -1.50
C ALA A 190 3.15 8.65 -1.78
N GLY A 191 4.05 8.92 -0.83
CA GLY A 191 5.47 8.63 -0.96
C GLY A 191 6.08 8.28 0.39
N VAL A 192 6.93 7.24 0.41
CA VAL A 192 7.64 6.80 1.61
C VAL A 192 9.07 6.41 1.27
N ARG A 193 10.00 6.77 2.15
CA ARG A 193 11.39 6.33 2.09
C ARG A 193 11.58 5.20 3.09
N VAL A 194 11.87 4.01 2.58
CA VAL A 194 12.07 2.79 3.36
C VAL A 194 13.58 2.52 3.41
N ILE A 195 14.12 2.45 4.63
CA ILE A 195 15.56 2.35 4.86
C ILE A 195 15.87 0.98 5.46
N HIS A 196 16.80 0.25 4.84
CA HIS A 196 17.33 -1.02 5.35
C HIS A 196 16.24 -2.04 5.71
N LEU A 197 15.23 -2.18 4.84
CA LEU A 197 14.14 -3.13 5.05
C LEU A 197 14.69 -4.56 5.10
N ASP A 198 14.53 -5.25 6.23
CA ASP A 198 14.95 -6.64 6.38
C ASP A 198 13.74 -7.57 6.58
N PRO A 199 13.32 -8.29 5.52
CA PRO A 199 12.24 -9.28 5.61
C PRO A 199 12.52 -10.40 6.61
N THR A 200 13.77 -10.71 6.95
CA THR A 200 14.10 -11.76 7.92
C THR A 200 13.77 -11.37 9.36
N GLN A 201 13.67 -10.07 9.63
CA GLN A 201 13.24 -9.52 10.92
C GLN A 201 11.72 -9.30 11.00
N ALA A 202 10.98 -9.69 9.96
CA ALA A 202 9.53 -9.54 9.94
C ALA A 202 8.87 -10.37 11.05
N LYS A 203 7.93 -9.75 11.77
CA LYS A 203 7.12 -10.45 12.76
C LYS A 203 6.08 -11.32 12.05
N ALA A 204 6.00 -12.59 12.45
CA ALA A 204 4.95 -13.47 11.95
C ALA A 204 3.58 -12.93 12.38
N ILE A 205 2.66 -12.79 11.42
CA ILE A 205 1.26 -12.53 11.70
C ILE A 205 0.60 -13.89 11.94
N PRO A 206 0.04 -14.15 13.13
CA PRO A 206 -0.64 -15.43 13.39
C PRO A 206 -1.76 -15.64 12.37
N THR A 207 -1.73 -16.75 11.65
CA THR A 207 -2.84 -17.15 10.81
C THR A 207 -3.95 -17.61 11.73
N THR A 208 -5.06 -16.87 11.83
CA THR A 208 -6.27 -17.43 12.43
C THR A 208 -6.76 -18.53 11.49
N THR A 209 -6.38 -19.78 11.76
CA THR A 209 -7.01 -20.92 11.12
C THR A 209 -8.47 -20.87 11.53
N VAL A 210 -9.35 -20.45 10.62
CA VAL A 210 -10.79 -20.64 10.79
C VAL A 210 -11.06 -22.13 10.59
N MET A 211 -10.68 -22.95 11.59
CA MET A 211 -11.37 -24.22 11.82
C MET A 211 -12.69 -23.87 12.48
N GLY A 212 -13.76 -24.53 12.03
CA GLY A 212 -15.15 -24.15 12.29
C GLY A 212 -15.45 -23.65 13.71
N GLN A 213 -16.14 -22.50 13.75
CA GLN A 213 -16.95 -21.95 14.84
C GLN A 213 -16.56 -22.31 16.28
N GLN A 214 -16.06 -21.32 17.02
CA GLN A 214 -16.72 -20.80 18.22
C GLN A 214 -16.10 -19.44 18.58
N ASN A 215 -16.97 -18.44 18.76
CA ASN A 215 -16.59 -17.14 19.30
C ASN A 215 -15.93 -17.33 20.67
N LEU A 216 -14.62 -17.09 20.76
CA LEU A 216 -13.99 -16.74 22.02
C LEU A 216 -13.82 -15.22 22.02
N PRO A 217 -14.42 -14.49 22.98
CA PRO A 217 -14.26 -13.05 23.05
C PRO A 217 -12.79 -12.72 23.29
N TYR A 218 -12.26 -11.83 22.47
CA TYR A 218 -10.97 -11.18 22.69
C TYR A 218 -10.96 -10.55 24.09
N GLN A 219 -10.09 -11.04 24.97
CA GLN A 219 -9.80 -10.38 26.24
C GLN A 219 -8.54 -9.52 26.07
N PRO A 220 -8.64 -8.19 26.17
CA PRO A 220 -7.46 -7.34 26.18
C PRO A 220 -6.66 -7.63 27.46
N GLN A 221 -5.38 -7.98 27.29
CA GLN A 221 -4.45 -8.10 28.40
C GLN A 221 -4.31 -6.71 29.05
N LEU A 222 -4.79 -6.61 30.29
CA LEU A 222 -4.54 -5.47 31.17
C LEU A 222 -3.03 -5.29 31.31
N ARG A 223 -2.49 -4.21 30.74
CA ARG A 223 -1.17 -3.72 31.19
C ARG A 223 -1.38 -3.03 32.52
N GLU A 224 -0.86 -3.65 33.57
CA GLU A 224 -0.70 -3.02 34.88
C GLU A 224 0.06 -1.69 34.70
N ARG A 225 -0.50 -0.63 35.28
CA ARG A 225 0.21 0.60 35.53
C ARG A 225 1.37 0.30 36.47
N ALA A 226 2.59 0.52 36.00
CA ALA A 226 3.71 0.77 36.89
C ALA A 226 3.81 2.29 37.05
N ASP A 227 3.17 2.81 38.09
CA ASP A 227 3.60 4.04 38.74
C ASP A 227 4.84 3.73 39.62
N THR A 228 5.68 4.75 39.87
CA THR A 228 6.95 4.82 40.64
C THR A 228 8.22 4.51 39.83
N TYR A 229 9.23 5.38 39.69
CA TYR A 229 9.65 6.64 40.34
C TYR A 229 10.02 7.69 39.30
#